data_AF-A0A7C8DBF1-F1
#
_entry.id   AF-A0A7C8DBF1-F1
#
_cell.length_a   1.000
_cell.length_b   1.000
_cell.length_c   1.000
_cell.angle_alpha   90.00
_cell.angle_beta   90.00
_cell.angle_gamma   90.00
#
_symmetry.space_group_name_H-M   'P 1'
#
loop_
_entity.id
_entity.type
_entity.pdbx_description
1 polymer ?
#
loop_
_entity_poly.entity_id
_entity_poly.type
_entity_poly.pdbx_seq_one_letter_code
_entity_poly.pdbx_strand_id
1 'polypeptide(L)'
;MERPEDDVSWSEIGDRLKIIGIVVGLLVVAELFYRWITYPNDSFAIYQEAITWAWYHTHSLIFGAESVSYVTTDGPATILQFTHASFIGSSMDPLEVTDECAGIHEIAFVSFMIWMTPGVSKRLKLRGIFVMAGVLSLLNLVRLVVLYPLAVSGCVENPGEYGCWAPMWEFHQFMLEIGFLLVIVLGWTGWYLAVGGPAKTKQMGDLNMRFSLPTHISQRQPLPQLSVVVLLLAGILATSSVYTLGFDDEAEQQRIEAEGCEDIISAYCSEETKQWDTISGKAWRYLLVSGIATSFAALKLHWRNESEEEE
;
A
#
# COMPACT_ATOMS: atom_id res chain seq x y z
N MET A 1 13.52 12.59 54.33
CA MET A 1 14.34 12.70 53.10
C MET A 1 13.37 12.70 51.95
N GLU A 2 13.11 13.90 51.42
CA GLU A 2 12.28 14.08 50.23
C GLU A 2 12.97 13.43 49.04
N ARG A 3 12.26 12.58 48.30
CA ARG A 3 12.76 12.02 47.03
C ARG A 3 12.86 13.16 46.02
N PRO A 4 13.91 13.24 45.20
CA PRO A 4 13.97 14.19 44.10
C PRO A 4 12.81 13.92 43.13
N GLU A 5 12.15 14.96 42.65
CA GLU A 5 10.97 14.91 41.75
C GLU A 5 11.26 14.34 40.33
N ASP A 6 12.46 13.82 40.08
CA ASP A 6 12.95 13.49 38.73
C ASP A 6 13.24 11.99 38.49
N ASP A 7 13.00 11.12 39.47
CA ASP A 7 13.22 9.67 39.32
C ASP A 7 11.97 8.98 38.74
N VAL A 8 11.97 8.76 37.42
CA VAL A 8 10.94 7.98 36.72
C VAL A 8 10.87 6.56 37.30
N SER A 9 9.73 6.16 37.83
CA SER A 9 9.56 4.85 38.48
C SER A 9 9.72 3.70 37.48
N TRP A 10 10.31 2.58 37.90
CA TRP A 10 10.43 1.36 37.07
C TRP A 10 9.08 0.83 36.58
N SER A 11 8.01 1.06 37.33
CA SER A 11 6.62 0.78 36.91
C SER A 11 6.20 1.66 35.74
N GLU A 12 6.51 2.96 35.79
CA GLU A 12 6.21 3.91 34.70
C GLU A 12 7.03 3.62 33.44
N ILE A 13 8.29 3.21 33.59
CA ILE A 13 9.13 2.72 32.47
C ILE A 13 8.51 1.45 31.87
N GLY A 14 8.05 0.52 32.71
CA GLY A 14 7.38 -0.72 32.28
C GLY A 14 6.08 -0.46 31.51
N ASP A 15 5.25 0.48 31.97
CA ASP A 15 4.01 0.84 31.30
C ASP A 15 4.26 1.53 29.95
N ARG A 16 5.28 2.41 29.89
CA ARG A 16 5.71 3.02 28.62
C ARG A 16 6.26 1.98 27.64
N LEU A 17 7.07 1.03 28.10
CA LEU A 17 7.57 -0.08 27.29
C LEU A 17 6.45 -0.98 26.78
N LYS A 18 5.43 -1.24 27.60
CA LYS A 18 4.25 -2.02 27.20
C LYS A 18 3.47 -1.34 26.08
N ILE A 19 3.25 -0.03 26.19
CA ILE A 19 2.59 0.76 25.13
C ILE A 19 3.42 0.72 23.84
N ILE A 20 4.74 0.95 23.94
CA ILE A 20 5.63 0.88 22.78
C ILE A 20 5.58 -0.53 22.15
N GLY A 21 5.65 -1.58 22.95
CA GLY A 21 5.58 -2.97 22.49
C GLY A 21 4.27 -3.30 21.78
N ILE A 22 3.13 -2.81 22.27
CA ILE A 22 1.82 -2.96 21.61
C ILE A 22 1.81 -2.24 20.27
N VAL A 23 2.28 -0.99 20.21
CA VAL A 23 2.33 -0.21 18.96
C VAL A 23 3.25 -0.88 17.94
N VAL A 24 4.45 -1.31 18.35
CA VAL A 24 5.40 -2.03 17.49
C VAL A 24 4.80 -3.35 17.00
N GLY A 25 4.19 -4.14 17.88
CA GLY A 25 3.53 -5.40 17.50
C GLY A 25 2.40 -5.17 16.50
N LEU A 26 1.60 -4.13 16.68
CA LEU A 26 0.55 -3.75 15.74
C LEU A 26 1.10 -3.30 14.39
N LEU A 27 2.21 -2.57 14.36
CA LEU A 27 2.90 -2.19 13.12
C LEU A 27 3.47 -3.42 12.40
N VAL A 28 4.06 -4.38 13.12
CA VAL A 28 4.55 -5.64 12.52
C VAL A 28 3.40 -6.44 11.91
N VAL A 29 2.27 -6.56 12.61
CA VAL A 29 1.08 -7.24 12.07
C VAL A 29 0.55 -6.52 10.84
N ALA A 30 0.51 -5.18 10.86
CA ALA A 30 0.09 -4.38 9.71
C ALA A 30 1.02 -4.58 8.51
N GLU A 31 2.33 -4.66 8.73
CA GLU A 31 3.34 -4.91 7.69
C GLU A 31 3.21 -6.32 7.09
N LEU A 32 3.06 -7.34 7.94
CA LEU A 32 2.84 -8.72 7.47
C LEU A 32 1.54 -8.84 6.67
N PHE A 33 0.49 -8.14 7.11
CA PHE A 33 -0.78 -8.09 6.40
C PHE A 33 -0.66 -7.34 5.07
N TYR A 34 0.04 -6.20 5.05
CA TYR A 34 0.35 -5.45 3.82
C TYR A 34 1.07 -6.35 2.82
N ARG A 35 2.17 -6.97 3.23
CA ARG A 35 2.99 -7.85 2.39
C ARG A 35 2.21 -9.06 1.88
N TRP A 36 1.29 -9.59 2.69
CA TRP A 36 0.40 -10.66 2.26
C TRP A 36 -0.60 -10.21 1.19
N ILE A 37 -1.14 -8.99 1.29
CA ILE A 37 -2.04 -8.41 0.28
C ILE A 37 -1.29 -8.03 -0.99
N THR A 38 -0.03 -7.59 -0.91
CA THR A 38 0.70 -7.01 -2.05
C THR A 38 1.54 -8.00 -2.83
N TYR A 39 1.86 -9.17 -2.26
CA TYR A 39 2.43 -10.28 -3.01
C TYR A 39 1.32 -10.98 -3.80
N PRO A 40 1.47 -11.41 -5.07
CA PRO A 40 2.52 -11.05 -6.03
C PRO A 40 2.37 -9.58 -6.49
N ASN A 41 3.44 -9.00 -7.04
CA ASN A 41 3.55 -7.56 -7.36
C ASN A 41 2.36 -6.95 -8.12
N ASP A 42 1.61 -7.74 -8.88
CA ASP A 42 0.41 -7.33 -9.63
C ASP A 42 -0.88 -7.26 -8.80
N SER A 43 -0.84 -7.45 -7.48
CA SER A 43 -2.06 -7.50 -6.65
C SER A 43 -2.88 -6.20 -6.71
N PHE A 44 -2.26 -5.10 -7.15
CA PHE A 44 -2.89 -3.81 -7.39
C PHE A 44 -2.76 -3.34 -8.84
N ALA A 45 -2.79 -4.26 -9.81
CA ALA A 45 -2.61 -3.98 -11.25
C ALA A 45 -3.42 -2.77 -11.75
N ILE A 46 -4.71 -2.65 -11.37
CA ILE A 46 -5.56 -1.53 -11.80
C ILE A 46 -5.02 -0.17 -11.33
N TYR A 47 -4.53 -0.11 -10.09
CA TYR A 47 -3.97 1.13 -9.53
C TYR A 47 -2.60 1.43 -10.13
N GLN A 48 -1.77 0.40 -10.34
CA GLN A 48 -0.48 0.51 -11.01
C GLN A 48 -0.64 1.00 -12.47
N GLU A 49 -1.58 0.44 -13.22
CA GLU A 49 -1.94 0.90 -14.56
C GLU A 49 -2.45 2.34 -14.56
N ALA A 50 -3.31 2.71 -13.60
CA ALA A 50 -3.82 4.08 -13.50
C ALA A 50 -2.69 5.10 -13.21
N ILE A 51 -1.73 4.75 -12.35
CA ILE A 51 -0.54 5.58 -12.12
C ILE A 51 0.35 5.62 -13.35
N THR A 52 0.59 4.48 -13.99
CA THR A 52 1.42 4.40 -15.21
C THR A 52 0.82 5.25 -16.31
N TRP A 53 -0.49 5.21 -16.48
CA TRP A 53 -1.25 6.07 -17.38
C TRP A 53 -1.07 7.55 -17.03
N ALA A 54 -1.26 7.93 -15.76
CA ALA A 54 -1.09 9.30 -15.32
C ALA A 54 0.36 9.78 -15.54
N TRP A 55 1.34 8.93 -15.28
CA TRP A 55 2.75 9.20 -15.50
C TRP A 55 3.07 9.38 -16.98
N TYR A 56 2.66 8.43 -17.84
CA TYR A 56 2.85 8.51 -19.30
C TYR A 56 2.30 9.81 -19.87
N HIS A 57 1.06 10.18 -19.52
CA HIS A 57 0.44 11.39 -20.03
C HIS A 57 1.09 12.66 -19.49
N THR A 58 1.38 12.70 -18.19
CA THR A 58 2.06 13.87 -17.58
C THR A 58 3.46 14.05 -18.19
N HIS A 59 4.21 12.96 -18.35
CA HIS A 59 5.52 12.97 -18.97
C HIS A 59 5.47 13.43 -20.42
N SER A 60 4.57 12.84 -21.23
CA SER A 60 4.39 13.18 -22.63
C SER A 60 3.98 14.65 -22.83
N LEU A 61 3.19 15.21 -21.91
CA LEU A 61 2.81 16.63 -21.93
C LEU A 61 3.99 17.56 -21.62
N ILE A 62 4.91 17.16 -20.74
CA ILE A 62 6.02 18.01 -20.29
C ILE A 62 7.24 17.88 -21.22
N PHE A 63 7.60 16.66 -21.61
CA PHE A 63 8.85 16.36 -22.34
C PHE A 63 8.62 15.93 -23.80
N GLY A 64 7.36 15.80 -24.23
CA GLY A 64 6.97 15.41 -25.59
C GLY A 64 6.65 13.92 -25.72
N ALA A 65 5.76 13.57 -26.65
CA ALA A 65 5.23 12.22 -26.79
C ALA A 65 6.27 11.17 -27.24
N GLU A 66 7.37 11.58 -27.88
CA GLU A 66 8.43 10.67 -28.33
C GLU A 66 9.43 10.32 -27.21
N SER A 67 9.36 11.01 -26.07
CA SER A 67 10.29 10.82 -24.96
C SER A 67 9.98 9.60 -24.10
N VAL A 68 8.80 9.00 -24.26
CA VAL A 68 8.34 7.84 -23.47
C VAL A 68 7.44 6.93 -24.30
N SER A 69 7.57 5.63 -24.12
CA SER A 69 6.72 4.61 -24.75
C SER A 69 6.35 3.50 -23.78
N TYR A 70 5.17 2.90 -23.96
CA TYR A 70 4.84 1.65 -23.30
C TYR A 70 5.69 0.52 -23.85
N VAL A 71 6.15 -0.36 -22.96
CA VAL A 71 6.75 -1.63 -23.37
C VAL A 71 5.63 -2.66 -23.45
N THR A 72 5.49 -3.32 -24.60
CA THR A 72 4.50 -4.37 -24.79
C THR A 72 4.91 -5.62 -24.01
N THR A 73 4.10 -6.00 -23.04
CA THR A 73 4.23 -7.26 -22.27
C THR A 73 2.90 -8.00 -22.25
N ASP A 74 2.90 -9.31 -22.02
CA ASP A 74 1.69 -10.15 -21.90
C ASP A 74 0.93 -9.94 -20.57
N GLY A 75 1.09 -8.76 -19.94
CA GLY A 75 0.61 -8.43 -18.60
C GLY A 75 0.07 -7.00 -18.49
N PRO A 76 -0.23 -6.51 -17.26
CA PRO A 76 -0.77 -5.16 -17.07
C PRO A 76 0.20 -4.10 -17.60
N ALA A 77 -0.35 -3.00 -18.13
CA ALA A 77 0.44 -1.95 -18.79
C ALA A 77 1.15 -1.04 -17.77
N THR A 78 2.17 -1.57 -17.09
CA THR A 78 2.89 -0.93 -15.97
C THR A 78 4.33 -0.54 -16.30
N ILE A 79 4.82 -0.86 -17.50
CA ILE A 79 6.22 -0.67 -17.90
C ILE A 79 6.33 0.46 -18.93
N LEU A 80 7.15 1.46 -18.61
CA LEU A 80 7.50 2.56 -19.50
C LEU A 80 8.99 2.54 -19.84
N GLN A 81 9.31 2.87 -21.08
CA GLN A 81 10.67 3.07 -21.55
C GLN A 81 10.88 4.53 -21.92
N PHE A 82 11.96 5.12 -21.40
CA PHE A 82 12.37 6.46 -21.80
C PHE A 82 13.21 6.43 -23.07
N THR A 83 13.00 7.44 -23.90
CA THR A 83 13.70 7.61 -25.17
C THR A 83 14.33 9.00 -25.22
N HIS A 84 15.63 9.04 -25.50
CA HIS A 84 16.37 10.27 -25.75
C HIS A 84 17.63 9.95 -26.55
N ALA A 85 18.10 10.90 -27.36
CA ALA A 85 19.30 10.71 -28.20
C ALA A 85 20.57 10.41 -27.38
N SER A 86 20.64 10.90 -26.13
CA SER A 86 21.77 10.66 -25.23
C SER A 86 21.77 9.26 -24.60
N PHE A 87 20.70 8.49 -24.71
CA PHE A 87 20.61 7.14 -24.15
C PHE A 87 21.21 6.06 -25.06
N ILE A 88 21.67 6.42 -26.27
CA ILE A 88 22.28 5.47 -27.21
C ILE A 88 23.55 4.88 -26.59
N GLY A 89 23.62 3.54 -26.54
CA GLY A 89 24.76 2.82 -25.97
C GLY A 89 24.78 2.77 -24.44
N SER A 90 23.85 3.45 -23.78
CA SER A 90 23.81 3.49 -22.32
C SER A 90 23.36 2.15 -21.73
N SER A 91 22.40 1.44 -22.35
CA SER A 91 21.69 0.25 -21.83
C SER A 91 20.76 0.53 -20.63
N MET A 92 20.00 1.63 -20.70
CA MET A 92 18.98 1.94 -19.71
C MET A 92 17.81 0.95 -19.78
N ASP A 93 17.53 0.29 -18.66
CA ASP A 93 16.42 -0.65 -18.56
C ASP A 93 15.06 0.07 -18.52
N PRO A 94 13.98 -0.56 -19.02
CA PRO A 94 12.61 -0.08 -18.82
C PRO A 94 12.27 0.04 -17.33
N LEU A 95 11.42 1.01 -17.01
CA LEU A 95 10.97 1.28 -15.65
C LEU A 95 9.58 0.67 -15.43
N GLU A 96 9.48 -0.25 -14.48
CA GLU A 96 8.22 -0.88 -14.07
C GLU A 96 7.62 -0.18 -12.84
N VAL A 97 6.31 0.08 -12.88
CA VAL A 97 5.56 0.61 -11.74
C VAL A 97 5.09 -0.55 -10.84
N THR A 98 5.93 -0.90 -9.86
CA THR A 98 5.59 -1.84 -8.78
C THR A 98 4.73 -1.21 -7.68
N ASP A 99 4.29 -1.99 -6.69
CA ASP A 99 3.53 -1.51 -5.52
C ASP A 99 4.31 -0.49 -4.67
N GLU A 100 5.62 -0.70 -4.51
CA GLU A 100 6.55 0.26 -3.91
C GLU A 100 6.67 1.55 -4.76
N CYS A 101 6.68 1.41 -6.10
CA CYS A 101 6.71 2.56 -7.00
C CYS A 101 5.35 3.28 -7.09
N ALA A 102 4.25 2.61 -6.78
CA ALA A 102 2.91 3.17 -6.79
C ALA A 102 2.57 3.93 -5.50
N GLY A 103 3.43 3.86 -4.48
CA GLY A 103 3.26 4.54 -3.20
C GLY A 103 2.22 3.88 -2.28
N ILE A 104 1.86 2.61 -2.54
CA ILE A 104 0.77 1.93 -1.82
C ILE A 104 1.19 1.65 -0.37
N HIS A 105 2.46 1.29 -0.16
CA HIS A 105 3.01 1.01 1.16
C HIS A 105 2.89 2.22 2.08
N GLU A 106 3.29 3.38 1.57
CA GLU A 106 3.29 4.65 2.27
C GLU A 106 1.86 5.08 2.64
N ILE A 107 0.93 4.91 1.70
CA ILE A 107 -0.49 5.22 1.89
C ILE A 107 -1.09 4.29 2.95
N ALA A 108 -0.79 2.99 2.89
CA ALA A 108 -1.26 2.02 3.88
C ALA A 108 -0.73 2.36 5.29
N PHE A 109 0.57 2.64 5.38
CA PHE A 109 1.24 2.97 6.64
C PHE A 109 0.69 4.26 7.28
N VAL A 110 0.61 5.36 6.53
CA VAL A 110 0.06 6.62 7.06
C VAL A 110 -1.41 6.47 7.45
N SER A 111 -2.17 5.68 6.67
CA SER A 111 -3.58 5.41 6.97
C SER A 111 -3.73 4.68 8.30
N PHE A 112 -2.88 3.69 8.55
CA PHE A 112 -2.83 2.97 9.81
C PHE A 112 -2.50 3.89 10.99
N MET A 113 -1.48 4.74 10.85
CA MET A 113 -1.11 5.72 11.90
C MET A 113 -2.27 6.68 12.24
N ILE A 114 -2.94 7.22 11.23
CA ILE A 114 -4.11 8.09 11.41
C ILE A 114 -5.26 7.33 12.08
N TRP A 115 -5.50 6.09 11.66
CA TRP A 115 -6.57 5.26 12.19
C TRP A 115 -6.36 4.92 13.67
N MET A 116 -5.12 4.61 14.05
CA MET A 116 -4.71 4.27 15.40
C MET A 116 -4.69 5.46 16.35
N THR A 117 -4.70 6.70 15.83
CA THR A 117 -4.66 7.91 16.67
C THR A 117 -5.90 8.00 17.57
N PRO A 118 -5.76 7.93 18.90
CA PRO A 118 -6.92 7.95 19.80
C PRO A 118 -7.54 9.35 19.89
N GLY A 119 -8.84 9.42 20.26
CA GLY A 119 -9.54 10.69 20.49
C GLY A 119 -9.93 11.51 19.25
N VAL A 120 -9.58 11.04 18.06
CA VAL A 120 -9.98 11.69 16.80
C VAL A 120 -11.26 11.02 16.28
N SER A 121 -12.26 11.82 15.89
CA SER A 121 -13.52 11.31 15.35
C SER A 121 -13.29 10.56 14.02
N LYS A 122 -14.08 9.51 13.75
CA LYS A 122 -13.94 8.68 12.54
C LYS A 122 -13.98 9.50 11.23
N ARG A 123 -14.80 10.56 11.19
CA ARG A 123 -14.89 11.47 10.03
C ARG A 123 -13.59 12.24 9.81
N LEU A 124 -12.96 12.72 10.88
CA LEU A 124 -11.71 13.48 10.78
C LEU A 124 -10.53 12.56 10.45
N LYS A 125 -10.53 11.32 10.95
CA LYS A 125 -9.59 10.25 10.53
C LYS A 125 -9.70 9.96 9.04
N LEU A 126 -10.91 9.66 8.54
CA LEU A 126 -11.12 9.38 7.11
C LEU A 126 -10.71 10.55 6.24
N ARG A 127 -11.08 11.79 6.61
CA ARG A 127 -10.64 12.98 5.87
C ARG A 127 -9.11 13.11 5.85
N GLY A 128 -8.44 12.85 6.98
CA GLY A 128 -6.98 12.82 7.06
C GLY A 128 -6.37 11.79 6.13
N ILE A 129 -6.91 10.56 6.14
CA ILE A 129 -6.48 9.46 5.26
C ILE A 129 -6.60 9.87 3.79
N PHE A 130 -7.76 10.38 3.36
CA PHE A 130 -7.96 10.79 1.97
C PHE A 130 -7.02 11.92 1.54
N VAL A 131 -6.80 12.92 2.39
CA VAL A 131 -5.90 14.03 2.08
C VAL A 131 -4.46 13.54 1.99
N MET A 132 -4.00 12.73 2.95
CA MET A 132 -2.64 12.20 2.95
C MET A 132 -2.39 11.25 1.78
N ALA A 133 -3.36 10.38 1.46
CA ALA A 133 -3.28 9.52 0.30
C ALA A 133 -3.13 10.34 -0.99
N GLY A 134 -3.96 11.37 -1.19
CA GLY A 134 -3.86 12.25 -2.35
C GLY A 134 -2.53 13.00 -2.45
N VAL A 135 -2.00 13.49 -1.32
CA VAL A 135 -0.69 14.15 -1.27
C VAL A 135 0.44 13.17 -1.63
N LEU A 136 0.44 11.97 -1.06
CA LEU A 136 1.45 10.95 -1.35
C LEU A 136 1.39 10.50 -2.81
N SER A 137 0.20 10.24 -3.35
CA SER A 137 0.03 9.90 -4.77
C SER A 137 0.55 11.00 -5.69
N LEU A 138 0.30 12.28 -5.37
CA LEU A 138 0.81 13.40 -6.14
C LEU A 138 2.34 13.52 -6.07
N LEU A 139 2.92 13.41 -4.86
CA LEU A 139 4.37 13.45 -4.68
C LEU A 139 5.05 12.28 -5.40
N ASN A 140 4.43 11.11 -5.39
CA ASN A 140 4.91 9.97 -6.13
C ASN A 140 4.87 10.18 -7.66
N LEU A 141 3.80 10.78 -8.18
CA LEU A 141 3.74 11.16 -9.59
C LEU A 141 4.84 12.18 -9.94
N VAL A 142 5.08 13.17 -9.08
CA VAL A 142 6.18 14.13 -9.26
C VAL A 142 7.53 13.43 -9.28
N ARG A 143 7.78 12.48 -8.35
CA ARG A 143 8.99 11.66 -8.33
C ARG A 143 9.19 10.95 -9.67
N LEU A 144 8.17 10.27 -10.18
CA LEU A 144 8.22 9.54 -11.45
C LEU A 144 8.53 10.46 -12.64
N VAL A 145 7.94 11.65 -12.67
CA VAL A 145 8.17 12.66 -13.72
C VAL A 145 9.61 13.21 -13.67
N VAL A 146 10.18 13.38 -12.48
CA VAL A 146 11.55 13.91 -12.29
C VAL A 146 12.63 12.90 -12.68
N LEU A 147 12.32 11.60 -12.79
CA LEU A 147 13.30 10.58 -13.20
C LEU A 147 13.90 10.88 -14.59
N TYR A 148 13.08 11.30 -15.55
CA TYR A 148 13.52 11.56 -16.91
C TYR A 148 14.58 12.67 -17.01
N PRO A 149 14.37 13.90 -16.51
CA PRO A 149 15.38 14.95 -16.62
C PRO A 149 16.68 14.60 -15.89
N LEU A 150 16.62 13.83 -14.79
CA LEU A 150 17.82 13.34 -14.09
C LEU A 150 18.59 12.29 -14.91
N ALA A 151 17.88 11.41 -15.61
CA ALA A 151 18.51 10.44 -16.51
C ALA A 151 19.15 11.17 -17.70
N VAL A 152 18.44 12.12 -18.31
CA VAL A 152 18.96 12.92 -19.42
C VAL A 152 20.18 13.73 -19.00
N SER A 153 20.15 14.41 -17.84
CA SER A 153 21.30 15.22 -17.40
C SER A 153 22.57 14.39 -17.22
N GLY A 154 22.47 13.22 -16.59
CA GLY A 154 23.63 12.32 -16.41
C GLY A 154 24.18 11.79 -17.74
N CYS A 155 23.30 11.41 -18.66
CA CYS A 155 23.69 10.88 -19.97
C CYS A 155 24.11 11.94 -21.00
N VAL A 156 23.75 13.21 -20.81
CA VAL A 156 24.29 14.32 -21.60
C VAL A 156 25.72 14.65 -21.15
N GLU A 157 26.00 14.56 -19.86
CA GLU A 157 27.35 14.77 -19.31
C GLU A 157 28.31 13.64 -19.68
N ASN A 158 27.84 12.38 -19.69
CA ASN A 158 28.64 11.19 -20.00
C ASN A 158 27.96 10.33 -21.10
N PRO A 159 28.00 10.76 -22.37
CA PRO A 159 27.26 10.10 -23.44
C PRO A 159 27.84 8.73 -23.79
N GLY A 160 26.98 7.71 -23.84
CA GLY A 160 27.34 6.34 -24.23
C GLY A 160 28.11 5.54 -23.18
N GLU A 161 28.31 6.09 -21.98
CA GLU A 161 28.84 5.33 -20.85
C GLU A 161 27.74 4.49 -20.19
N TYR A 162 28.09 3.26 -19.82
CA TYR A 162 27.20 2.40 -19.05
C TYR A 162 26.90 3.03 -17.69
N GLY A 163 25.63 3.11 -17.32
CA GLY A 163 25.22 3.71 -16.03
C GLY A 163 25.18 5.24 -16.02
N CYS A 164 25.18 5.91 -17.17
CA CYS A 164 25.04 7.37 -17.23
C CYS A 164 23.74 7.91 -16.59
N TRP A 165 22.72 7.06 -16.41
CA TRP A 165 21.49 7.36 -15.65
C TRP A 165 21.67 7.26 -14.13
N ALA A 166 22.89 7.13 -13.61
CA ALA A 166 23.16 7.04 -12.18
C ALA A 166 22.46 8.15 -11.35
N PRO A 167 22.41 9.43 -11.77
CA PRO A 167 21.69 10.47 -11.00
C PRO A 167 20.21 10.18 -10.82
N MET A 168 19.56 9.60 -11.83
CA MET A 168 18.17 9.15 -11.73
C MET A 168 18.04 8.01 -10.71
N TRP A 169 18.92 7.02 -10.78
CA TRP A 169 18.89 5.85 -9.90
C TRP A 169 19.15 6.25 -8.44
N GLU A 170 20.13 7.10 -8.18
CA GLU A 170 20.45 7.60 -6.84
C GLU A 170 19.27 8.37 -6.24
N PHE A 171 18.62 9.24 -7.01
CA PHE A 171 17.40 9.91 -6.56
C PHE A 171 16.26 8.93 -6.29
N HIS A 172 16.08 7.95 -7.16
CA HIS A 172 15.05 6.92 -7.00
C HIS A 172 15.26 6.12 -5.71
N GLN A 173 16.50 5.68 -5.45
CA GLN A 173 16.88 4.94 -4.24
C GLN A 173 16.74 5.80 -2.98
N PHE A 174 17.21 7.06 -3.02
CA PHE A 174 17.04 7.99 -1.90
C PHE A 174 15.57 8.15 -1.49
N MET A 175 14.67 8.28 -2.48
CA MET A 175 13.24 8.42 -2.22
C MET A 175 12.63 7.15 -1.61
N LEU A 176 13.05 5.95 -2.05
CA LEU A 176 12.60 4.68 -1.49
C LEU A 176 13.10 4.45 -0.06
N GLU A 177 14.40 4.66 0.18
CA GLU A 177 15.01 4.32 1.47
C GLU A 177 14.64 5.29 2.58
N ILE A 178 14.55 6.59 2.27
CA ILE A 178 14.45 7.66 3.29
C ILE A 178 13.40 8.70 2.94
N GLY A 179 13.32 9.12 1.67
CA GLY A 179 12.52 10.27 1.25
C GLY A 179 11.04 10.15 1.61
N PHE A 180 10.41 9.04 1.25
CA PHE A 180 8.99 8.83 1.57
C PHE A 180 8.71 8.68 3.05
N LEU A 181 9.59 8.00 3.81
CA LEU A 181 9.47 7.91 5.26
C LEU A 181 9.44 9.31 5.91
N LEU A 182 10.35 10.21 5.49
CA LEU A 182 10.37 11.59 5.96
C LEU A 182 9.05 12.31 5.65
N VAL A 183 8.55 12.18 4.41
CA VAL A 183 7.28 12.79 4.00
C VAL A 183 6.12 12.29 4.87
N ILE A 184 6.06 10.99 5.15
CA ILE A 184 5.00 10.41 5.98
C ILE A 184 5.10 10.90 7.42
N VAL A 185 6.29 10.83 8.03
CA VAL A 185 6.47 11.23 9.44
C VAL A 185 6.13 12.70 9.63
N LEU A 186 6.62 13.57 8.74
CA LEU A 186 6.33 15.01 8.78
C LEU A 186 4.86 15.30 8.50
N GLY A 187 4.28 14.66 7.47
CA GLY A 187 2.88 14.85 7.10
C GLY A 187 1.93 14.37 8.18
N TRP A 188 2.17 13.18 8.75
CA TRP A 188 1.40 12.65 9.87
C TRP A 188 1.55 13.54 11.11
N THR A 189 2.77 14.00 11.43
CA THR A 189 3.02 14.88 12.58
C THR A 189 2.30 16.21 12.40
N GLY A 190 2.37 16.82 11.22
CA GLY A 190 1.64 18.04 10.89
C GLY A 190 0.13 17.86 11.02
N TRP A 191 -0.41 16.76 10.49
CA TRP A 191 -1.82 16.42 10.65
C TRP A 191 -2.21 16.19 12.12
N TYR A 192 -1.41 15.44 12.87
CA TYR A 192 -1.65 15.10 14.27
C TYR A 192 -1.69 16.35 15.16
N LEU A 193 -0.78 17.30 14.92
CA LEU A 193 -0.78 18.60 15.59
C LEU A 193 -2.02 19.41 15.21
N ALA A 194 -2.36 19.47 13.92
CA ALA A 194 -3.50 20.25 13.42
C ALA A 194 -4.85 19.78 13.98
N VAL A 195 -5.02 18.47 14.24
CA VAL A 195 -6.27 17.93 14.81
C VAL A 195 -6.36 18.05 16.34
N GLY A 196 -5.35 18.68 16.98
CA GLY A 196 -5.24 18.80 18.42
C GLY A 196 -4.89 17.49 19.11
N GLY A 197 -4.14 16.62 18.43
CA GLY A 197 -3.75 15.29 18.90
C GLY A 197 -3.26 15.28 20.34
N PRO A 198 -2.20 16.04 20.70
CA PRO A 198 -1.60 16.01 22.05
C PRO A 198 -2.57 16.31 23.20
N ALA A 199 -3.52 17.23 23.00
CA ALA A 199 -4.49 17.57 24.03
C ALA A 199 -5.51 16.43 24.24
N LYS A 200 -5.89 15.74 23.15
CA LYS A 200 -6.86 14.64 23.17
C LYS A 200 -6.25 13.34 23.67
N THR A 201 -4.99 13.04 23.35
CA THR A 201 -4.26 11.90 23.93
C THR A 201 -3.99 12.10 25.42
N LYS A 202 -3.63 13.32 25.85
CA LYS A 202 -3.37 13.62 27.27
C LYS A 202 -4.61 13.51 28.15
N GLN A 203 -5.80 13.80 27.62
CA GLN A 203 -7.08 13.65 28.34
C GLN A 203 -7.53 12.19 28.49
N MET A 204 -7.06 11.28 27.64
CA MET A 204 -7.29 9.83 27.76
C MET A 204 -6.24 9.18 28.66
N GLY A 205 -5.98 9.80 29.81
CA GLY A 205 -5.10 9.24 30.84
C GLY A 205 -5.44 7.77 31.05
N ASP A 206 -4.40 6.95 30.89
CA ASP A 206 -4.42 5.48 30.85
C ASP A 206 -4.79 4.87 29.48
N LEU A 207 -3.75 4.54 28.71
CA LEU A 207 -3.81 3.84 27.42
C LEU A 207 -4.12 2.35 27.64
N ASN A 208 -5.24 2.05 28.29
CA ASN A 208 -5.89 0.78 28.06
C ASN A 208 -6.47 0.85 26.64
N MET A 209 -5.66 0.45 25.63
CA MET A 209 -6.17 0.03 24.33
C MET A 209 -7.03 -1.22 24.54
N ARG A 210 -8.19 -1.05 25.20
CA ARG A 210 -9.28 -2.01 25.17
C ARG A 210 -9.81 -1.94 23.76
N PHE A 211 -9.31 -2.82 22.91
CA PHE A 211 -10.08 -3.27 21.75
C PHE A 211 -11.38 -3.85 22.33
N SER A 212 -12.41 -3.01 22.47
CA SER A 212 -13.73 -3.46 22.89
C SER A 212 -14.20 -4.43 21.81
N LEU A 213 -14.20 -5.73 22.06
CA LEU A 213 -14.72 -6.67 21.07
C LEU A 213 -16.21 -6.37 20.84
N PRO A 214 -16.69 -6.42 19.58
CA PRO A 214 -18.10 -6.20 19.31
C PRO A 214 -18.91 -7.26 20.06
N THR A 215 -19.81 -6.82 20.94
CA THR A 215 -20.59 -7.71 21.81
C THR A 215 -21.75 -8.36 21.06
N HIS A 216 -22.22 -7.72 19.99
CA HIS A 216 -23.30 -8.24 19.16
C HIS A 216 -23.09 -7.89 17.68
N ILE A 217 -23.31 -8.87 16.83
CA ILE A 217 -23.30 -8.74 15.36
C ILE A 217 -24.75 -8.79 14.90
N SER A 218 -25.22 -7.76 14.21
CA SER A 218 -26.57 -7.72 13.64
C SER A 218 -26.50 -7.47 12.13
N GLN A 219 -27.47 -7.97 11.38
CA GLN A 219 -27.58 -7.68 9.95
C GLN A 219 -28.11 -6.26 9.73
N ARG A 220 -27.50 -5.51 8.80
CA ARG A 220 -27.89 -4.14 8.51
C ARG A 220 -29.23 -4.11 7.74
N GLN A 221 -30.27 -3.58 8.38
CA GLN A 221 -31.61 -3.40 7.83
C GLN A 221 -32.06 -1.95 8.08
N PRO A 222 -32.34 -1.11 7.06
CA PRO A 222 -32.15 -1.34 5.62
C PRO A 222 -30.69 -1.21 5.18
N LEU A 223 -30.33 -1.86 4.07
CA LEU A 223 -29.03 -1.72 3.43
C LEU A 223 -28.93 -0.33 2.75
N PRO A 224 -27.93 0.50 3.07
CA PRO A 224 -27.71 1.74 2.35
C PRO A 224 -27.27 1.46 0.91
N GLN A 225 -27.58 2.36 -0.02
CA GLN A 225 -27.24 2.22 -1.45
C GLN A 225 -25.75 1.91 -1.67
N LEU A 226 -24.87 2.50 -0.86
CA LEU A 226 -23.43 2.25 -0.93
C LEU A 226 -23.06 0.81 -0.53
N SER A 227 -23.73 0.21 0.47
CA SER A 227 -23.55 -1.21 0.80
C SER A 227 -23.97 -2.12 -0.36
N VAL A 228 -25.02 -1.76 -1.10
CA VAL A 228 -25.48 -2.55 -2.26
C VAL A 228 -24.44 -2.53 -3.39
N VAL A 229 -23.86 -1.36 -3.69
CA VAL A 229 -22.78 -1.25 -4.69
C VAL A 229 -21.56 -2.08 -4.28
N VAL A 230 -21.15 -2.00 -3.01
CA VAL A 230 -20.03 -2.79 -2.49
C VAL A 230 -20.31 -4.29 -2.59
N LEU A 231 -21.53 -4.73 -2.25
CA LEU A 231 -21.92 -6.14 -2.36
C LEU A 231 -21.92 -6.64 -3.81
N LEU A 232 -22.33 -5.81 -4.78
CA LEU A 232 -22.26 -6.16 -6.20
C LEU A 232 -20.81 -6.33 -6.67
N LEU A 233 -19.93 -5.37 -6.35
CA LEU A 233 -18.51 -5.45 -6.72
C LEU A 233 -17.84 -6.65 -6.06
N ALA A 234 -18.12 -6.89 -4.77
CA ALA A 234 -17.63 -8.06 -4.05
C ALA A 234 -18.13 -9.36 -4.68
N GLY A 235 -19.40 -9.42 -5.09
CA GLY A 235 -20.00 -10.55 -5.78
C GLY A 235 -19.28 -10.86 -7.10
N ILE A 236 -19.04 -9.84 -7.94
CA ILE A 236 -18.31 -9.99 -9.21
C ILE A 236 -16.90 -10.56 -8.96
N LEU A 237 -16.16 -9.97 -8.01
CA LEU A 237 -14.80 -10.42 -7.67
C LEU A 237 -14.79 -11.86 -7.13
N ALA A 238 -15.76 -12.23 -6.29
CA ALA A 238 -15.85 -13.59 -5.78
C ALA A 238 -16.17 -14.58 -6.90
N THR A 239 -17.14 -14.28 -7.76
CA THR A 239 -17.51 -15.14 -8.88
C THR A 239 -16.37 -15.30 -9.87
N SER A 240 -15.67 -14.22 -10.24
CA SER A 240 -14.52 -14.32 -11.13
C SER A 240 -13.41 -15.18 -10.54
N SER A 241 -13.16 -15.05 -9.24
CA SER A 241 -12.10 -15.82 -8.55
C SER A 241 -12.45 -17.31 -8.42
N VAL A 242 -13.71 -17.64 -8.10
CA VAL A 242 -14.19 -19.03 -8.11
C VAL A 242 -14.12 -19.62 -9.52
N TYR A 243 -14.45 -18.82 -10.54
CA TYR A 243 -14.34 -19.25 -11.93
C TYR A 243 -12.88 -19.57 -12.30
N THR A 244 -11.94 -18.66 -12.05
CA THR A 244 -10.51 -18.89 -12.31
C THR A 244 -9.94 -20.10 -11.58
N LEU A 245 -10.33 -20.34 -10.33
CA LEU A 245 -9.81 -21.47 -9.54
C LEU A 245 -10.45 -22.83 -9.87
N GLY A 246 -11.63 -22.85 -10.49
CA GLY A 246 -12.41 -24.08 -10.63
C GLY A 246 -12.87 -24.43 -12.04
N PHE A 247 -12.84 -23.48 -12.98
CA PHE A 247 -13.50 -23.62 -14.28
C PHE A 247 -12.74 -22.96 -15.44
N ASP A 248 -11.57 -22.37 -15.18
CA ASP A 248 -10.75 -21.74 -16.20
C ASP A 248 -9.70 -22.74 -16.71
N ASP A 249 -9.83 -23.14 -17.97
CA ASP A 249 -9.00 -24.15 -18.60
C ASP A 249 -7.53 -23.71 -18.68
N GLU A 250 -7.27 -22.40 -18.85
CA GLU A 250 -5.91 -21.84 -18.87
C GLU A 250 -5.26 -21.91 -17.49
N ALA A 251 -6.02 -21.56 -16.45
CA ALA A 251 -5.55 -21.65 -15.07
C ALA A 251 -5.32 -23.11 -14.62
N GLU A 252 -6.17 -24.04 -15.06
CA GLU A 252 -6.01 -25.47 -14.76
C GLU A 252 -4.79 -26.06 -15.47
N GLN A 253 -4.53 -25.67 -16.72
CA GLN A 253 -3.32 -26.08 -17.43
C GLN A 253 -2.06 -25.61 -16.68
N GLN A 254 -2.03 -24.34 -16.27
CA GLN A 254 -0.93 -23.75 -15.51
C GLN A 254 -0.72 -24.44 -14.15
N ARG A 255 -1.81 -24.85 -13.49
CA ARG A 255 -1.74 -25.65 -12.26
C ARG A 255 -1.06 -26.99 -12.49
N ILE A 256 -1.46 -27.72 -13.54
CA ILE A 256 -0.92 -29.03 -13.88
C ILE A 256 0.56 -28.93 -14.27
N GLU A 257 0.94 -27.88 -15.03
CA GLU A 257 2.32 -27.62 -15.43
C GLU A 257 3.21 -27.29 -14.21
N ALA A 258 2.71 -26.50 -13.27
CA ALA A 258 3.40 -26.20 -12.01
C ALA A 258 3.53 -27.44 -11.09
N GLU A 259 2.47 -28.25 -10.95
CA GLU A 259 2.51 -29.52 -10.20
C GLU A 259 3.49 -30.52 -10.84
N GLY A 260 3.61 -30.54 -12.16
CA GLY A 260 4.59 -31.36 -12.89
C GLY A 260 6.06 -30.93 -12.67
N CYS A 261 6.27 -29.74 -12.13
CA CYS A 261 7.57 -29.16 -11.81
C CYS A 261 7.97 -29.29 -10.33
N GLU A 262 7.15 -29.97 -9.51
CA GLU A 262 7.44 -30.23 -8.11
C GLU A 262 8.79 -31.01 -7.99
N ASP A 263 9.70 -30.49 -7.16
CA ASP A 263 11.09 -30.98 -6.96
C ASP A 263 12.09 -30.81 -8.13
N ILE A 264 11.73 -30.11 -9.21
CA ILE A 264 12.64 -29.85 -10.35
C ILE A 264 13.21 -28.44 -10.29
N ILE A 265 14.52 -28.33 -10.02
CA ILE A 265 15.23 -27.04 -10.05
C ILE A 265 15.66 -26.72 -11.48
N SER A 266 14.82 -25.98 -12.21
CA SER A 266 15.14 -25.45 -13.54
C SER A 266 14.56 -24.05 -13.72
N ALA A 267 15.15 -23.26 -14.64
CA ALA A 267 14.64 -21.91 -14.95
C ALA A 267 13.21 -21.95 -15.52
N TYR A 268 12.88 -22.99 -16.29
CA TYR A 268 11.53 -23.22 -16.80
C TYR A 268 10.55 -23.48 -15.66
N CYS A 269 10.85 -24.45 -14.79
CA CYS A 269 9.98 -24.78 -13.66
C CYS A 269 9.82 -23.62 -12.67
N SER A 270 10.87 -22.81 -12.46
CA SER A 270 10.76 -21.60 -11.65
C SER A 270 9.78 -20.58 -12.21
N GLU A 271 9.61 -20.51 -13.53
CA GLU A 271 8.66 -19.59 -14.16
C GLU A 271 7.23 -20.14 -14.08
N GLU A 272 7.02 -21.41 -14.43
CA GLU A 272 5.69 -22.05 -14.35
C GLU A 272 5.12 -22.06 -12.93
N THR A 273 5.94 -22.41 -11.92
CA THR A 273 5.52 -22.34 -10.51
C THR A 273 5.16 -20.91 -10.11
N LYS A 274 5.93 -19.91 -10.57
CA LYS A 274 5.67 -18.50 -10.28
C LYS A 274 4.39 -17.99 -10.95
N GLN A 275 4.09 -18.44 -12.16
CA GLN A 275 2.86 -18.09 -12.88
C GLN A 275 1.64 -18.65 -12.16
N TRP A 276 1.66 -19.94 -11.78
CA TRP A 276 0.59 -20.54 -10.99
C TRP A 276 0.41 -19.87 -9.62
N ASP A 277 1.48 -19.60 -8.89
CA ASP A 277 1.43 -18.87 -7.61
C ASP A 277 0.83 -17.47 -7.77
N THR A 278 1.05 -16.85 -8.93
CA THR A 278 0.49 -15.54 -9.26
C THR A 278 -1.02 -15.63 -9.51
N ILE A 279 -1.46 -16.57 -10.35
CA ILE A 279 -2.88 -16.78 -10.69
C ILE A 279 -3.68 -17.18 -9.45
N SER A 280 -3.27 -18.27 -8.79
CA SER A 280 -3.94 -18.80 -7.61
C SER A 280 -3.93 -17.79 -6.46
N GLY A 281 -2.81 -17.11 -6.27
CA GLY A 281 -2.64 -16.08 -5.28
C GLY A 281 -3.59 -14.89 -5.48
N LYS A 282 -3.72 -14.38 -6.72
CA LYS A 282 -4.67 -13.28 -7.03
C LYS A 282 -6.10 -13.71 -6.70
N ALA A 283 -6.51 -14.91 -7.12
CA ALA A 283 -7.87 -15.40 -6.91
C ALA A 283 -8.22 -15.58 -5.42
N TRP A 284 -7.33 -16.18 -4.61
CA TRP A 284 -7.56 -16.32 -3.17
C TRP A 284 -7.67 -14.98 -2.43
N ARG A 285 -6.87 -13.99 -2.83
CA ARG A 285 -6.92 -12.64 -2.24
C ARG A 285 -8.22 -11.92 -2.59
N TYR A 286 -8.66 -12.00 -3.83
CA TYR A 286 -9.95 -11.44 -4.25
C TYR A 286 -11.13 -12.09 -3.53
N LEU A 287 -11.08 -13.40 -3.27
CA LEU A 287 -12.08 -14.07 -2.43
C LEU A 287 -12.09 -13.52 -1.00
N LEU A 288 -10.92 -13.35 -0.40
CA LEU A 288 -10.81 -12.85 0.97
C LEU A 288 -11.26 -11.39 1.08
N VAL A 289 -10.82 -10.51 0.15
CA VAL A 289 -11.25 -9.11 0.08
C VAL A 289 -12.76 -9.02 -0.13
N SER A 290 -13.32 -9.84 -1.02
CA SER A 290 -14.76 -9.92 -1.23
C SER A 290 -15.51 -10.37 0.04
N GLY A 291 -14.99 -11.37 0.75
CA GLY A 291 -15.56 -11.85 2.01
C GLY A 291 -15.57 -10.77 3.10
N ILE A 292 -14.46 -10.03 3.24
CA ILE A 292 -14.34 -8.91 4.19
C ILE A 292 -15.28 -7.78 3.79
N ALA A 293 -15.28 -7.37 2.52
CA ALA A 293 -16.13 -6.29 2.01
C ALA A 293 -17.62 -6.63 2.20
N THR A 294 -18.01 -7.87 1.92
CA THR A 294 -19.36 -8.39 2.15
C THR A 294 -19.74 -8.33 3.62
N SER A 295 -18.83 -8.75 4.50
CA SER A 295 -19.02 -8.69 5.95
C SER A 295 -19.22 -7.26 6.43
N PHE A 296 -18.40 -6.30 6.01
CA PHE A 296 -18.58 -4.89 6.37
C PHE A 296 -19.83 -4.26 5.76
N ALA A 297 -20.22 -4.66 4.56
CA ALA A 297 -21.39 -4.11 3.88
C ALA A 297 -22.71 -4.61 4.47
N ALA A 298 -22.74 -5.89 4.89
CA ALA A 298 -23.93 -6.58 5.39
C ALA A 298 -24.08 -6.55 6.92
N LEU A 299 -22.97 -6.52 7.68
CA LEU A 299 -22.99 -6.60 9.13
C LEU A 299 -22.85 -5.22 9.78
N LYS A 300 -23.62 -5.02 10.85
CA LYS A 300 -23.51 -3.89 11.77
C LYS A 300 -22.90 -4.39 13.07
N LEU A 301 -21.69 -3.92 13.36
CA LEU A 301 -20.99 -4.19 14.62
C LEU A 301 -21.49 -3.23 15.69
N HIS A 302 -22.12 -3.76 16.74
CA HIS A 302 -22.46 -3.00 17.93
C HIS A 302 -21.31 -3.10 18.95
N TRP A 303 -20.76 -1.94 19.28
CA TRP A 303 -19.70 -1.78 20.28
C TRP A 303 -20.37 -1.44 21.61
N ARG A 304 -19.97 -2.10 22.71
CA ARG A 304 -20.46 -1.76 24.06
C ARG A 304 -19.93 -0.37 24.41
N ASN A 305 -20.81 0.61 24.58
CA ASN A 305 -20.46 1.87 25.22
C ASN A 305 -20.31 1.61 26.72
N GLU A 306 -19.15 1.93 27.30
CA GLU A 306 -18.94 1.89 28.76
C GLU A 306 -19.69 3.02 29.51
N SER A 307 -20.65 3.71 28.87
CA SER A 307 -21.38 4.85 29.46
C SER A 307 -22.71 4.49 30.14
N GLU A 308 -23.01 3.20 30.37
CA GLU A 308 -24.26 2.74 31.00
C GLU A 308 -24.04 2.05 32.37
N GLU A 309 -22.83 2.13 32.95
CA GLU A 309 -22.57 1.61 34.31
C GLU A 309 -22.55 2.70 35.41
N GLU A 310 -22.97 3.94 35.08
CA GLU A 310 -23.23 5.00 36.05
C GLU A 310 -24.71 5.45 36.03
N GLU A 311 -25.63 4.52 36.30
CA GLU A 311 -26.95 4.83 36.91
C GLU A 311 -27.30 3.79 37.99
#